data_AF-R4L030-F1
#
_entry.id   AF-R4L030-F1
#
_cell.length_a   1.000
_cell.length_b   1.000
_cell.length_c   1.000
_cell.angle_alpha   90.00
_cell.angle_beta   90.00
_cell.angle_gamma   90.00
#
_symmetry.space_group_name_H-M   'P 1'
#
loop_
_entity.id
_entity.type
_entity.pdbx_description
1 polymer ?
#
loop_
_entity_poly.entity_id
_entity_poly.type
_entity_poly.pdbx_seq_one_letter_code
_entity_poly.pdbx_strand_id
1 'polypeptide(L)'
;VNPYNPDILPDLENYVHEQVSSQTYSLDANLCLLRLYQFEPERMSVQIIAQILVKALMAMPAPDFNLCLFLIPERVQMEEQFKTLIVLSHYLETARFREFWDEAAKNRSIVEVVPGFEQAIQAYAIHVLSLTYQKVPRPVLAEAINIEGLSLDKF
;
A
#
# COMPACT_ATOMS: atom_id res chain seq x y z
N VAL A 1 29.29 -0.82 3.46
CA VAL A 1 28.53 -1.79 2.64
C VAL A 1 28.15 -1.07 1.36
N ASN A 2 28.47 -1.60 0.17
CA ASN A 2 28.11 -0.96 -1.09
C ASN A 2 26.62 -1.25 -1.37
N PRO A 3 25.72 -0.25 -1.28
CA PRO A 3 24.28 -0.47 -1.43
C PRO A 3 23.87 -0.82 -2.88
N TYR A 4 24.84 -0.80 -3.80
CA TYR A 4 24.65 -1.19 -5.20
C TYR A 4 25.30 -2.54 -5.55
N ASN A 5 25.69 -3.35 -4.55
CA ASN A 5 26.16 -4.70 -4.83
C ASN A 5 24.98 -5.60 -5.19
N PRO A 6 24.85 -6.13 -6.42
CA PRO A 6 23.71 -6.97 -6.82
C PRO A 6 23.58 -8.25 -6.00
N ASP A 7 24.63 -8.69 -5.30
CA ASP A 7 24.58 -9.84 -4.41
C ASP A 7 23.64 -9.66 -3.20
N ILE A 8 23.28 -8.41 -2.84
CA ILE A 8 22.35 -8.15 -1.71
C ILE A 8 20.88 -8.27 -2.13
N LEU A 9 20.59 -8.41 -3.43
CA LEU A 9 19.23 -8.42 -3.96
C LEU A 9 18.39 -9.54 -3.32
N PRO A 10 18.85 -10.80 -3.24
CA PRO A 10 18.08 -11.87 -2.59
C PRO A 10 17.80 -11.59 -1.10
N ASP A 11 18.74 -10.96 -0.39
CA ASP A 11 18.56 -10.60 1.02
C ASP A 11 17.48 -9.52 1.18
N LEU A 12 17.47 -8.52 0.29
CA LEU A 12 16.44 -7.48 0.28
C LEU A 12 15.05 -8.04 -0.09
N GLU A 13 14.99 -8.96 -1.05
CA GLU A 13 13.74 -9.66 -1.41
C GLU A 13 13.19 -10.45 -0.23
N ASN A 14 14.04 -11.23 0.44
CA ASN A 14 13.67 -11.94 1.66
C ASN A 14 13.22 -10.99 2.78
N TYR A 15 13.86 -9.83 2.89
CA TYR A 15 13.48 -8.82 3.87
C TYR A 15 12.10 -8.21 3.59
N VAL A 16 11.67 -8.10 2.33
CA VAL A 16 10.28 -7.73 1.99
C VAL A 16 9.30 -8.80 2.47
N HIS A 17 9.61 -10.09 2.27
CA HIS A 17 8.77 -11.17 2.78
C HIS A 17 8.72 -11.22 4.32
N GLU A 18 9.83 -10.91 4.99
CA GLU A 18 9.88 -10.75 6.44
C GLU A 18 9.01 -9.57 6.90
N GLN A 19 9.06 -8.43 6.20
CA GLN A 19 8.18 -7.28 6.47
C GLN A 19 6.70 -7.65 6.36
N VAL A 20 6.32 -8.46 5.37
CA VAL A 20 4.94 -8.92 5.20
C VAL A 20 4.52 -9.84 6.35
N SER A 21 5.33 -10.84 6.68
CA SER A 21 5.01 -11.83 7.72
C SER A 21 5.06 -11.27 9.14
N SER A 22 6.04 -10.42 9.44
CA SER A 22 6.23 -9.79 10.76
C SER A 22 5.47 -8.48 10.92
N GLN A 23 4.74 -8.04 9.89
CA GLN A 23 4.01 -6.78 9.86
C GLN A 23 4.88 -5.53 10.17
N THR A 24 6.18 -5.58 9.86
CA THR A 24 7.12 -4.47 9.99
C THR A 24 7.24 -3.68 8.68
N TYR A 25 7.76 -2.45 8.72
CA TYR A 25 7.89 -1.64 7.51
C TYR A 25 9.20 -0.85 7.49
N SER A 26 9.90 -0.91 6.36
CA SER A 26 11.13 -0.14 6.11
C SER A 26 11.13 0.41 4.68
N LEU A 27 10.80 1.70 4.54
CA LEU A 27 10.81 2.38 3.26
C LEU A 27 12.21 2.37 2.61
N ASP A 28 13.26 2.65 3.38
CA ASP A 28 14.62 2.75 2.86
C ASP A 28 15.09 1.44 2.20
N ALA A 29 14.78 0.29 2.81
CA ALA A 29 15.09 -1.02 2.24
C ALA A 29 14.30 -1.27 0.95
N ASN A 30 13.02 -0.90 0.94
CA ASN A 30 12.15 -1.05 -0.22
C ASN A 30 12.61 -0.18 -1.40
N LEU A 31 12.96 1.09 -1.15
CA LEU A 31 13.50 1.99 -2.17
C LEU A 31 14.85 1.51 -2.69
N CYS A 32 15.72 0.96 -1.83
CA CYS A 32 16.99 0.37 -2.26
C CYS A 32 16.75 -0.81 -3.22
N LEU A 33 15.82 -1.70 -2.90
CA LEU A 33 15.50 -2.85 -3.74
C LEU A 33 14.91 -2.42 -5.09
N LEU A 34 13.93 -1.51 -5.09
CA LEU A 34 13.35 -0.97 -6.33
C LEU A 34 14.41 -0.31 -7.20
N ARG A 35 15.35 0.42 -6.60
CA ARG A 35 16.47 1.03 -7.32
C ARG A 35 17.43 -0.01 -7.90
N LEU A 36 17.71 -1.10 -7.19
CA LEU A 36 18.51 -2.21 -7.72
C LEU A 36 17.81 -2.88 -8.92
N TYR A 37 16.50 -3.07 -8.88
CA TYR A 37 15.74 -3.59 -10.03
C TYR A 37 15.81 -2.67 -11.27
N GLN A 38 16.04 -1.36 -11.10
CA GLN A 38 16.30 -0.48 -12.25
C GLN A 38 17.64 -0.78 -12.93
N PHE A 39 18.65 -1.20 -12.17
CA PHE A 39 19.96 -1.60 -12.70
C PHE A 39 19.96 -3.02 -13.27
N GLU A 40 19.17 -3.93 -12.68
CA GLU A 40 19.02 -5.33 -13.14
C GLU A 40 17.56 -5.70 -13.45
N PRO A 41 17.00 -5.22 -14.58
CA PRO A 41 15.60 -5.47 -14.93
C PRO A 41 15.22 -6.95 -15.09
N GLU A 42 16.18 -7.81 -15.43
CA GLU A 42 15.97 -9.25 -15.62
C GLU A 42 15.66 -9.98 -14.31
N ARG A 43 16.07 -9.43 -13.16
CA ARG A 43 15.84 -9.99 -11.83
C ARG A 43 14.61 -9.40 -11.13
N MET A 44 13.91 -8.49 -11.79
CA MET A 44 12.77 -7.79 -11.22
C MET A 44 11.61 -8.75 -10.94
N SER A 45 11.18 -8.83 -9.67
CA SER A 45 10.01 -9.61 -9.28
C SER A 45 8.78 -8.73 -9.15
N VAL A 46 7.81 -8.99 -10.02
CA VAL A 46 6.50 -8.32 -10.04
C VAL A 46 5.74 -8.51 -8.71
N GLN A 47 5.81 -9.71 -8.12
CA GLN A 47 5.16 -10.01 -6.84
C GLN A 47 5.72 -9.18 -5.68
N ILE A 48 7.04 -8.99 -5.65
CA ILE A 48 7.71 -8.22 -4.60
C ILE A 48 7.37 -6.75 -4.74
N ILE A 49 7.35 -6.22 -5.97
CA ILE A 49 6.91 -4.84 -6.24
C ILE A 49 5.48 -4.63 -5.77
N ALA A 50 4.56 -5.55 -6.06
CA ALA A 50 3.18 -5.47 -5.59
C ALA A 50 3.11 -5.43 -4.05
N GLN A 51 3.85 -6.31 -3.36
CA GLN A 51 3.94 -6.29 -1.89
C GLN A 51 4.44 -4.95 -1.35
N ILE A 52 5.51 -4.40 -1.92
CA ILE A 52 6.06 -3.09 -1.53
C ILE A 52 5.01 -1.98 -1.68
N LEU A 53 4.33 -1.93 -2.83
CA LEU A 53 3.31 -0.91 -3.09
C LEU A 53 2.11 -1.04 -2.14
N VAL A 54 1.65 -2.27 -1.86
CA VAL A 54 0.59 -2.50 -0.86
C VAL A 54 1.04 -2.06 0.53
N LYS A 55 2.27 -2.38 0.95
CA LYS A 55 2.82 -1.90 2.23
C LYS A 55 2.92 -0.37 2.28
N ALA A 56 3.27 0.27 1.16
CA ALA A 56 3.33 1.73 1.06
C ALA A 56 1.93 2.38 1.16
N LEU A 57 0.88 1.77 0.57
CA LEU A 57 -0.50 2.22 0.77
C LEU A 57 -0.92 2.12 2.24
N MET A 58 -0.49 1.06 2.94
CA MET A 58 -0.76 0.89 4.37
C MET A 58 -0.03 1.89 5.27
N ALA A 59 0.99 2.59 4.74
CA ALA A 59 1.78 3.60 5.46
C ALA A 59 1.25 5.04 5.28
N MET A 60 0.11 5.22 4.60
CA MET A 60 -0.57 6.51 4.47
C MET A 60 -0.78 7.17 5.85
N PRO A 61 -0.61 8.50 5.98
CA PRO A 61 -0.53 9.53 4.93
C PRO A 61 0.87 9.76 4.32
N ALA A 62 1.88 8.93 4.63
CA ALA A 62 3.21 9.13 4.07
C ALA A 62 3.20 9.02 2.52
N PRO A 63 4.02 9.81 1.79
CA PRO A 63 4.03 9.83 0.31
C PRO A 63 4.73 8.61 -0.31
N ASP A 64 4.90 7.55 0.45
CA ASP A 64 5.77 6.40 0.18
C ASP A 64 5.34 5.65 -1.08
N PHE A 65 4.03 5.58 -1.35
CA PHE A 65 3.50 4.93 -2.55
C PHE A 65 4.03 5.60 -3.82
N ASN A 66 3.94 6.92 -3.90
CA ASN A 66 4.40 7.68 -5.06
C ASN A 66 5.93 7.59 -5.20
N LEU A 67 6.67 7.64 -4.09
CA LEU A 67 8.14 7.45 -4.10
C LEU A 67 8.53 6.09 -4.68
N CYS A 68 7.84 5.02 -4.28
CA CYS A 68 8.05 3.69 -4.82
C CYS A 68 7.66 3.62 -6.30
N LEU A 69 6.51 4.18 -6.67
CA LEU A 69 6.01 4.18 -8.05
C LEU A 69 6.98 4.84 -9.04
N PHE A 70 7.62 5.96 -8.66
CA PHE A 70 8.61 6.63 -9.50
C PHE A 70 9.86 5.78 -9.81
N LEU A 71 10.15 4.76 -8.99
CA LEU A 71 11.26 3.84 -9.25
C LEU A 71 10.86 2.66 -10.15
N ILE A 72 9.57 2.42 -10.37
CA ILE A 72 9.08 1.30 -11.18
C ILE A 72 9.00 1.74 -12.65
N PRO A 73 9.52 0.95 -13.62
CA PRO A 73 9.41 1.30 -15.04
C PRO A 73 7.95 1.40 -15.53
N GLU A 74 7.66 2.37 -16.40
CA GLU A 74 6.30 2.60 -16.94
C GLU A 74 5.66 1.34 -17.53
N ARG A 75 6.44 0.52 -18.25
CA ARG A 75 5.96 -0.76 -18.81
C ARG A 75 5.32 -1.68 -17.76
N VAL A 76 5.89 -1.70 -16.55
CA VAL A 76 5.40 -2.52 -15.42
C VAL A 76 4.18 -1.84 -14.81
N GLN A 77 4.23 -0.52 -14.62
CA GLN A 77 3.06 0.25 -14.13
C GLN A 77 1.81 0.08 -15.00
N MET A 78 1.98 -0.23 -16.29
CA MET A 78 0.87 -0.45 -17.23
C MET A 78 0.16 -1.80 -17.06
N GLU A 79 0.69 -2.73 -16.28
CA GLU A 79 -0.01 -3.97 -15.95
C GLU A 79 -1.23 -3.69 -15.08
N GLU A 80 -2.26 -4.52 -15.22
CA GLU A 80 -3.57 -4.32 -14.60
C GLU A 80 -3.50 -4.21 -13.07
N GLN A 81 -2.70 -5.07 -12.42
CA GLN A 81 -2.54 -5.05 -10.97
C GLN A 81 -1.99 -3.72 -10.44
N PHE A 82 -1.05 -3.10 -11.15
CA PHE A 82 -0.43 -1.84 -10.72
C PHE A 82 -1.33 -0.66 -11.06
N LYS A 83 -2.05 -0.70 -12.19
CA LYS A 83 -3.11 0.27 -12.49
C LYS A 83 -4.16 0.30 -11.38
N THR A 84 -4.61 -0.87 -10.91
CA THR A 84 -5.53 -0.96 -9.78
C THR A 84 -4.94 -0.33 -8.52
N LEU A 85 -3.70 -0.66 -8.16
CA LEU A 85 -3.05 -0.06 -6.98
C LEU A 85 -2.91 1.47 -7.09
N ILE A 86 -2.62 2.01 -8.28
CA ILE A 86 -2.55 3.45 -8.54
C ILE A 86 -3.92 4.10 -8.34
N VAL A 87 -4.99 3.48 -8.87
CA VAL A 87 -6.37 3.95 -8.69
C VAL A 87 -6.76 3.95 -7.21
N LEU A 88 -6.42 2.88 -6.48
CA LEU A 88 -6.66 2.78 -5.04
C LEU A 88 -5.92 3.88 -4.27
N SER A 89 -4.64 4.13 -4.57
CA SER A 89 -3.87 5.25 -4.00
C SER A 89 -4.59 6.57 -4.20
N HIS A 90 -5.04 6.84 -5.42
CA HIS A 90 -5.71 8.07 -5.77
C HIS A 90 -7.03 8.27 -5.00
N TYR A 91 -7.81 7.21 -4.79
CA TYR A 91 -9.02 7.29 -3.96
C TYR A 91 -8.68 7.63 -2.50
N LEU A 92 -7.63 7.05 -1.93
CA LEU A 92 -7.19 7.35 -0.56
C LEU A 92 -6.66 8.78 -0.40
N GLU A 93 -5.89 9.28 -1.38
CA GLU A 93 -5.41 10.67 -1.40
C GLU A 93 -6.54 11.69 -1.53
N THR A 94 -7.60 11.33 -2.27
CA THR A 94 -8.79 12.17 -2.46
C THR A 94 -9.90 11.91 -1.42
N ALA A 95 -9.63 11.10 -0.40
CA ALA A 95 -10.57 10.69 0.66
C ALA A 95 -11.91 10.11 0.14
N ARG A 96 -11.87 9.48 -1.04
CA ARG A 96 -12.99 8.77 -1.68
C ARG A 96 -13.03 7.32 -1.21
N PHE A 97 -13.35 7.13 0.06
CA PHE A 97 -13.27 5.83 0.73
C PHE A 97 -14.27 4.81 0.18
N ARG A 98 -15.48 5.24 -0.22
CA ARG A 98 -16.47 4.33 -0.78
C ARG A 98 -16.00 3.71 -2.10
N GLU A 99 -15.55 4.54 -3.02
CA GLU A 99 -15.02 4.09 -4.31
C GLU A 99 -13.77 3.22 -4.11
N PHE A 100 -12.95 3.55 -3.11
CA PHE A 100 -11.83 2.71 -2.70
C PHE A 100 -12.29 1.30 -2.29
N TRP A 101 -13.26 1.19 -1.38
CA TRP A 101 -13.73 -0.12 -0.89
C TRP A 101 -14.42 -0.94 -1.97
N ASP A 102 -15.22 -0.31 -2.84
CA ASP A 102 -15.85 -0.94 -3.98
C ASP A 102 -14.80 -1.52 -4.95
N GLU A 103 -13.72 -0.79 -5.20
CA GLU A 103 -12.66 -1.23 -6.13
C GLU A 103 -11.74 -2.27 -5.48
N ALA A 104 -11.41 -2.12 -4.19
CA ALA A 104 -10.65 -3.10 -3.42
C ALA A 104 -11.38 -4.45 -3.33
N ALA A 105 -12.72 -4.43 -3.17
CA ALA A 105 -13.54 -5.63 -3.10
C ALA A 105 -13.54 -6.45 -4.40
N LYS A 106 -13.40 -5.80 -5.56
CA LYS A 106 -13.26 -6.49 -6.87
C LYS A 106 -11.87 -7.09 -7.06
N ASN A 107 -10.85 -6.52 -6.42
CA ASN A 107 -9.44 -6.81 -6.64
C ASN A 107 -8.76 -7.41 -5.40
N ARG A 108 -9.49 -8.21 -4.60
CA ARG A 108 -9.01 -8.78 -3.33
C ARG A 108 -7.70 -9.54 -3.46
N SER A 109 -7.49 -10.26 -4.56
CA SER A 109 -6.25 -11.00 -4.81
C SER A 109 -4.99 -10.14 -4.86
N ILE A 110 -5.12 -8.83 -5.14
CA ILE A 110 -4.01 -7.88 -5.22
C ILE A 110 -3.77 -7.21 -3.85
N VAL A 111 -4.84 -6.89 -3.12
CA VAL A 111 -4.76 -6.13 -1.86
C VAL A 111 -4.58 -7.02 -0.62
N GLU A 112 -5.14 -8.23 -0.61
CA GLU A 112 -5.04 -9.18 0.51
C GLU A 112 -3.72 -9.98 0.52
N VAL A 113 -2.76 -9.60 -0.32
CA VAL A 113 -1.41 -10.20 -0.33
C VAL A 113 -0.63 -9.87 0.95
N VAL A 114 -0.96 -8.75 1.60
CA VAL A 114 -0.32 -8.31 2.84
C VAL A 114 -1.33 -8.36 3.99
N PRO A 115 -1.03 -9.09 5.09
CA PRO A 115 -1.94 -9.19 6.21
C PRO A 115 -2.07 -7.85 6.95
N GLY A 116 -3.30 -7.49 7.31
CA GLY A 116 -3.58 -6.23 8.01
C GLY A 116 -3.93 -5.05 7.10
N PHE A 117 -4.05 -5.26 5.78
CA PHE A 117 -4.32 -4.20 4.81
C PHE A 117 -5.58 -3.39 5.17
N GLU A 118 -6.72 -4.04 5.36
CA GLU A 118 -7.98 -3.36 5.65
C GLU A 118 -7.89 -2.50 6.93
N GLN A 119 -7.28 -3.04 7.98
CA GLN A 119 -7.13 -2.35 9.27
C GLN A 119 -6.25 -1.11 9.14
N ALA A 120 -5.18 -1.17 8.34
CA ALA A 120 -4.31 -0.01 8.09
C ALA A 120 -5.08 1.10 7.34
N ILE A 121 -5.87 0.73 6.33
CA ILE A 121 -6.67 1.72 5.58
C ILE A 121 -7.78 2.31 6.45
N GLN A 122 -8.45 1.50 7.27
CA GLN A 122 -9.44 1.99 8.23
C GLN A 122 -8.83 2.98 9.22
N ALA A 123 -7.63 2.69 9.75
CA ALA A 123 -6.92 3.59 10.65
C ALA A 123 -6.58 4.93 9.96
N TYR A 124 -6.14 4.88 8.71
CA TYR A 124 -5.91 6.09 7.90
C TYR A 124 -7.21 6.88 7.69
N ALA A 125 -8.32 6.23 7.33
CA ALA A 125 -9.60 6.88 7.14
C ALA A 125 -10.09 7.59 8.41
N ILE A 126 -9.99 6.92 9.57
CA ILE A 126 -10.31 7.49 10.88
C ILE A 126 -9.42 8.70 11.17
N HIS A 127 -8.10 8.58 10.91
CA HIS A 127 -7.17 9.69 11.09
C HIS A 127 -7.59 10.91 10.26
N VAL A 128 -7.86 10.75 8.96
CA VAL A 128 -8.32 11.85 8.09
C VAL A 128 -9.62 12.48 8.58
N LEU A 129 -10.60 11.67 8.97
CA LEU A 129 -11.88 12.17 9.49
C LEU A 129 -11.70 12.93 10.82
N SER A 130 -10.82 12.45 11.70
CA SER A 130 -10.53 13.11 12.98
C SER A 130 -9.90 14.50 12.82
N LEU A 131 -9.16 14.71 11.73
CA LEU A 131 -8.56 16.01 11.41
C LEU A 131 -9.55 16.98 10.78
N THR A 132 -10.56 16.47 10.08
CA THR A 132 -11.46 17.27 9.23
C THR A 132 -12.83 17.53 9.86
N TYR A 133 -13.25 16.71 10.83
CA TYR A 133 -14.55 16.83 11.50
C TYR A 133 -14.39 16.92 13.03
N GLN A 134 -15.15 17.83 13.65
CA GLN A 134 -15.31 17.84 15.11
C GLN A 134 -16.31 16.79 15.60
N LYS A 135 -17.32 16.48 14.78
CA LYS A 135 -18.32 15.43 15.01
C LYS A 135 -18.62 14.78 13.67
N VAL A 136 -18.31 13.49 13.53
CA VAL A 136 -18.52 12.74 12.30
C VAL A 136 -19.92 12.09 12.34
N PRO A 137 -20.78 12.30 11.32
CA PRO A 137 -22.02 11.54 11.22
C PRO A 137 -21.75 10.04 11.07
N ARG A 138 -22.47 9.20 11.81
CA ARG A 138 -22.34 7.73 11.73
C ARG A 138 -22.32 7.16 10.31
N PRO A 139 -23.18 7.60 9.36
CA PRO A 139 -23.15 7.09 7.99
C PRO A 139 -21.82 7.37 7.27
N VAL A 140 -21.23 8.54 7.50
CA VAL A 140 -19.94 8.94 6.89
C VAL A 140 -18.80 8.10 7.45
N LEU A 141 -18.81 7.86 8.77
CA LEU A 141 -17.81 6.98 9.39
C LEU A 141 -17.95 5.55 8.85
N ALA A 142 -19.16 5.00 8.82
CA ALA A 142 -19.45 3.65 8.33
C ALA A 142 -18.96 3.44 6.88
N GLU A 143 -19.23 4.41 6.02
CA GLU A 143 -18.77 4.42 4.62
C GLU A 143 -17.24 4.50 4.54
N ALA A 144 -16.59 5.29 5.40
CA ALA A 144 -15.15 5.47 5.38
C ALA A 144 -14.37 4.22 5.83
N ILE A 145 -14.87 3.51 6.84
CA ILE A 145 -14.20 2.32 7.39
C ILE A 145 -14.79 1.00 6.86
N ASN A 146 -15.81 1.05 6.00
CA ASN A 146 -16.51 -0.12 5.46
C ASN A 146 -17.01 -1.10 6.54
N ILE A 147 -17.54 -0.56 7.64
CA ILE A 147 -18.09 -1.33 8.76
C ILE A 147 -19.50 -0.82 9.04
N GLU A 148 -20.46 -1.73 9.16
CA GLU A 148 -21.83 -1.44 9.56
C GLU A 148 -22.15 -1.93 10.99
N GLY A 149 -23.16 -1.32 11.62
CA GLY A 149 -23.76 -1.81 12.86
C GLY A 149 -22.97 -1.54 14.15
N LEU A 150 -23.08 -2.45 15.12
CA LEU A 150 -22.56 -2.29 16.50
C LEU A 150 -21.03 -2.19 16.59
N SER A 151 -20.32 -2.60 15.53
CA SER A 151 -18.86 -2.50 15.47
C SER A 151 -18.37 -1.05 15.32
N LEU A 152 -19.24 -0.12 14.89
CA LEU A 152 -18.94 1.32 14.85
C LEU A 152 -18.75 1.94 16.22
N ASP A 153 -19.35 1.39 17.28
CA ASP A 153 -19.28 1.98 18.63
C ASP A 153 -17.89 1.79 19.28
N LYS A 154 -16.98 1.04 18.62
CA LYS A 154 -15.59 0.85 19.07
C LYS A 154 -14.62 1.91 18.53
N PHE A 155 -15.09 2.79 17.65
CA PHE A 155 -14.31 3.82 16.95
C PHE A 155 -14.82 5.22 17.31
#